data_AF-A0A1B5Z9T6-F1
#
_entry.id   AF-A0A1B5Z9T6-F1
#
_cell.length_a   1.000
_cell.length_b   1.000
_cell.length_c   1.000
_cell.angle_alpha   90.00
_cell.angle_beta   90.00
_cell.angle_gamma   90.00
#
_symmetry.space_group_name_H-M   'P 1'
#
loop_
_entity.id
_entity.type
_entity.pdbx_description
1 polymer ?
#
loop_
_entity_poly.entity_id
_entity_poly.type
_entity_poly.pdbx_seq_one_letter_code
_entity_poly.pdbx_strand_id
1 'polypeptide(L)'
;TINKEIEKELLPLIRVYKDGTIERLMSSPMVPPSLQDPQTGVSSKDIVISNNSNPPLSARIFLPKSHQNNHKLPILLYFHAGAFCVESPFSFFCHRYLNLLASEANIIAISVDFRLLPEHPLPAAYEDGWTSLQWVASHTSNDPTNNNIERESWLLDYGDFNKVYIGGDVNGANITHNLAIRAGTEALPNNLKILGALLCTPFFWGSKPIGSEPVDEHENSLAIKVWNFVYPNA
;
A
#
# COMPACT_ATOMS: atom_id res chain seq x y z
N THR A 1 9.82 -13.56 33.19
CA THR A 1 9.70 -13.19 31.77
C THR A 1 10.69 -14.04 31.01
N ILE A 2 10.25 -14.89 30.08
CA ILE A 2 11.18 -15.71 29.28
C ILE A 2 11.93 -14.73 28.37
N ASN A 3 13.25 -14.61 28.52
CA ASN A 3 14.06 -13.83 27.59
C ASN A 3 14.00 -14.53 26.22
N LYS A 4 13.33 -13.92 25.26
CA LYS A 4 13.29 -14.42 23.89
C LYS A 4 14.66 -14.23 23.24
N GLU A 5 15.17 -15.27 22.59
CA GLU A 5 16.45 -15.20 21.87
C GLU A 5 16.25 -14.58 20.49
N ILE A 6 17.07 -13.58 20.17
CA ILE A 6 17.02 -12.84 18.89
C ILE A 6 17.63 -13.72 17.80
N GLU A 7 16.92 -13.86 16.68
CA GLU A 7 17.42 -14.51 15.48
C GLU A 7 18.01 -13.49 14.50
N LYS A 8 17.29 -12.40 14.23
CA LYS A 8 17.70 -11.37 13.28
C LYS A 8 17.17 -9.99 13.69
N GLU A 9 17.95 -8.95 13.45
CA GLU A 9 17.54 -7.57 13.68
C GLU A 9 17.72 -6.73 12.43
N LEU A 10 16.75 -5.83 12.21
CA LEU A 10 16.83 -4.77 11.24
C LEU A 10 16.46 -3.47 11.95
N LEU A 11 17.33 -3.01 12.85
CA LEU A 11 17.08 -1.81 13.63
C LEU A 11 17.09 -0.55 12.73
N PRO A 12 16.20 0.42 12.97
CA PRO A 12 15.24 0.50 14.07
C PRO A 12 13.86 -0.13 13.76
N LEU A 13 13.70 -0.89 12.69
CA LEU A 13 12.41 -1.31 12.16
C LEU A 13 11.82 -2.51 12.91
N ILE A 14 12.53 -3.62 12.94
CA ILE A 14 12.03 -4.90 13.45
C ILE A 14 13.10 -5.74 14.15
N ARG A 15 12.63 -6.65 14.99
CA ARG A 15 13.39 -7.75 15.59
C ARG A 15 12.64 -9.06 15.39
N VAL A 16 13.35 -10.08 14.93
CA VAL A 16 12.85 -11.43 14.72
C VAL A 16 13.47 -12.33 15.78
N TYR A 17 12.64 -13.09 16.48
CA TYR A 17 13.06 -14.01 17.54
C TYR A 17 13.06 -15.46 17.04
N LYS A 18 13.92 -16.30 17.63
CA LYS A 18 14.04 -17.73 17.26
C LYS A 18 12.76 -18.54 17.49
N ASP A 19 11.83 -18.03 18.31
CA ASP A 19 10.50 -18.63 18.51
C ASP A 19 9.51 -18.29 17.37
N GLY A 20 9.97 -17.58 16.33
CA GLY A 20 9.17 -17.13 15.19
C GLY A 20 8.38 -15.85 15.44
N THR A 21 8.41 -15.29 16.65
CA THR A 21 7.73 -14.02 16.93
C THR A 21 8.51 -12.84 16.40
N ILE A 22 7.78 -11.78 16.02
CA ILE A 22 8.34 -10.56 15.43
C ILE A 22 7.88 -9.37 16.25
N GLU A 23 8.83 -8.52 16.60
CA GLU A 23 8.58 -7.23 17.26
C GLU A 23 8.84 -6.12 16.26
N ARG A 24 7.80 -5.31 15.99
CA ARG A 24 7.88 -4.10 15.17
C ARG A 24 8.21 -2.93 16.09
N LEU A 25 9.43 -2.41 15.96
CA LEU A 25 10.02 -1.41 16.84
C LEU A 25 9.70 0.02 16.40
N MET A 26 9.47 0.20 15.10
CA MET A 26 9.11 1.50 14.51
C MET A 26 7.76 1.39 13.81
N SER A 27 6.70 1.76 14.52
CA SER A 27 5.35 1.83 13.97
C SER A 27 4.54 2.88 14.71
N SER A 28 3.72 3.60 13.98
CA SER A 28 2.83 4.62 14.54
C SER A 28 1.60 3.98 15.20
N PRO A 29 0.96 4.65 16.18
CA PRO A 29 -0.29 4.16 16.75
C PRO A 29 -1.36 3.97 15.68
N MET A 30 -2.16 2.91 15.81
CA MET A 30 -3.34 2.72 14.96
C MET A 30 -4.42 3.74 15.32
N VAL A 31 -5.14 4.21 14.31
CA VAL A 31 -6.26 5.15 14.48
C VAL A 31 -7.53 4.62 13.81
N PRO A 32 -8.71 4.83 14.41
CA PRO A 32 -9.97 4.43 13.79
C PRO A 32 -10.24 5.27 12.52
N PRO A 33 -11.09 4.77 11.60
CA PRO A 33 -11.59 5.60 10.53
C PRO A 33 -12.51 6.72 11.10
N SER A 34 -12.62 7.82 10.38
CA SER A 34 -13.50 8.95 10.71
C SER A 34 -14.45 9.25 9.56
N LEU A 35 -15.74 9.41 9.84
CA LEU A 35 -16.72 9.85 8.84
C LEU A 35 -16.56 11.31 8.45
N GLN A 36 -15.85 12.11 9.26
CA GLN A 36 -15.56 13.50 8.96
C GLN A 36 -14.31 13.90 9.74
N ASP A 37 -13.16 13.83 9.10
CA ASP A 37 -11.90 14.33 9.66
C ASP A 37 -12.04 15.84 9.98
N PRO A 38 -11.76 16.28 11.23
CA PRO A 38 -11.97 17.67 11.63
C PRO A 38 -11.14 18.69 10.85
N GLN A 39 -9.98 18.29 10.33
CA GLN A 39 -9.06 19.20 9.65
C GLN A 39 -9.38 19.30 8.15
N THR A 40 -9.68 18.18 7.52
CA THR A 40 -9.77 18.07 6.05
C THR A 40 -11.20 17.83 5.54
N GLY A 41 -12.12 17.43 6.42
CA GLY A 41 -13.49 17.04 6.09
C GLY A 41 -13.59 15.71 5.34
N VAL A 42 -12.50 14.95 5.22
CA VAL A 42 -12.45 13.65 4.55
C VAL A 42 -13.19 12.60 5.38
N SER A 43 -14.00 11.78 4.71
CA SER A 43 -14.60 10.58 5.30
C SER A 43 -13.70 9.38 5.03
N SER A 44 -13.63 8.43 5.95
CA SER A 44 -12.85 7.21 5.81
C SER A 44 -13.58 6.02 6.41
N LYS A 45 -13.31 4.82 5.87
CA LYS A 45 -13.78 3.54 6.40
C LYS A 45 -12.81 2.42 6.01
N ASP A 46 -12.82 1.35 6.79
CA ASP A 46 -12.05 0.15 6.52
C ASP A 46 -12.90 -0.82 5.68
N ILE A 47 -12.28 -1.44 4.68
CA ILE A 47 -12.92 -2.35 3.73
C ILE A 47 -12.09 -3.61 3.57
N VAL A 48 -12.73 -4.70 3.15
CA VAL A 48 -12.07 -5.94 2.76
C VAL A 48 -12.05 -6.02 1.23
N ILE A 49 -10.84 -6.13 0.67
CA ILE A 49 -10.61 -6.30 -0.77
C ILE A 49 -10.75 -7.77 -1.15
N SER A 50 -10.20 -8.69 -0.35
CA SER A 50 -10.25 -10.12 -0.61
C SER A 50 -10.19 -10.95 0.65
N ASN A 51 -11.06 -11.96 0.74
CA ASN A 51 -11.02 -13.01 1.77
C ASN A 51 -10.19 -14.22 1.35
N ASN A 52 -9.57 -14.20 0.17
CA ASN A 52 -8.83 -15.36 -0.36
C ASN A 52 -7.39 -15.46 0.17
N SER A 53 -6.91 -14.44 0.87
CA SER A 53 -5.60 -14.43 1.54
C SER A 53 -5.76 -14.67 3.05
N ASN A 54 -4.67 -15.11 3.68
CA ASN A 54 -4.56 -15.19 5.13
C ASN A 54 -3.34 -14.37 5.59
N PRO A 55 -3.52 -13.21 6.25
CA PRO A 55 -4.79 -12.58 6.61
C PRO A 55 -5.60 -12.06 5.40
N PRO A 56 -6.91 -11.77 5.55
CA PRO A 56 -7.70 -11.11 4.51
C PRO A 56 -7.09 -9.78 4.08
N LEU A 57 -7.05 -9.54 2.77
CA LEU A 57 -6.52 -8.31 2.22
C LEU A 57 -7.51 -7.19 2.46
N SER A 58 -7.10 -6.19 3.23
CA SER A 58 -7.93 -5.07 3.65
C SER A 58 -7.37 -3.76 3.11
N ALA A 59 -8.17 -2.70 3.21
CA ALA A 59 -7.73 -1.34 2.92
C ALA A 59 -8.52 -0.32 3.73
N ARG A 60 -7.98 0.90 3.82
CA ARG A 60 -8.77 2.08 4.22
C ARG A 60 -9.07 2.92 3.00
N ILE A 61 -10.35 3.19 2.75
CA ILE A 61 -10.79 4.10 1.70
C ILE A 61 -11.07 5.49 2.29
N PHE A 62 -10.71 6.53 1.55
CA PHE A 62 -10.84 7.94 1.91
C PHE A 62 -11.65 8.65 0.82
N LEU A 63 -12.69 9.38 1.23
CA LEU A 63 -13.61 10.13 0.37
C LEU A 63 -13.54 11.63 0.73
N PRO A 64 -13.08 12.50 -0.17
CA PRO A 64 -12.95 13.93 0.12
C PRO A 64 -14.31 14.61 0.11
N LYS A 65 -14.46 15.69 0.88
CA LYS A 65 -15.72 16.43 1.01
C LYS A 65 -16.32 16.89 -0.34
N SER A 66 -15.47 17.12 -1.35
CA SER A 66 -15.88 17.53 -2.69
C SER A 66 -16.74 16.51 -3.45
N HIS A 67 -16.88 15.27 -2.96
CA HIS A 67 -17.82 14.28 -3.52
C HIS A 67 -19.28 14.80 -3.57
N GLN A 68 -19.63 15.77 -2.72
CA GLN A 68 -20.95 16.40 -2.66
C GLN A 68 -21.29 17.26 -3.89
N ASN A 69 -20.31 17.56 -4.75
CA ASN A 69 -20.49 18.41 -5.93
C ASN A 69 -21.03 17.63 -7.16
N ASN A 70 -21.49 16.38 -7.00
CA ASN A 70 -22.02 15.51 -8.05
C ASN A 70 -21.07 15.25 -9.24
N HIS A 71 -19.77 15.48 -9.08
CA HIS A 71 -18.75 15.13 -10.07
C HIS A 71 -18.03 13.85 -9.65
N LYS A 72 -17.71 12.99 -10.64
CA LYS A 72 -16.85 11.82 -10.40
C LYS A 72 -15.41 12.27 -10.11
N LEU A 73 -14.78 11.60 -9.15
CA LEU A 73 -13.46 11.90 -8.62
C LEU A 73 -12.43 10.88 -9.11
N PRO A 74 -11.18 11.29 -9.41
CA PRO A 74 -10.11 10.33 -9.65
C PRO A 74 -9.95 9.34 -8.49
N ILE A 75 -9.51 8.12 -8.82
CA ILE A 75 -9.26 7.07 -7.83
C ILE A 75 -7.74 6.85 -7.74
N LEU A 76 -7.20 6.84 -6.53
CA LEU A 76 -5.81 6.50 -6.24
C LEU A 76 -5.76 5.23 -5.40
N LEU A 77 -5.12 4.18 -5.93
CA LEU A 77 -4.72 3.02 -5.15
C LEU A 77 -3.31 3.27 -4.59
N TYR A 78 -3.18 3.30 -3.27
CA TYR A 78 -2.00 3.78 -2.57
C TYR A 78 -1.35 2.68 -1.71
N PHE A 79 -0.02 2.65 -1.71
CA PHE A 79 0.82 1.74 -0.95
C PHE A 79 1.74 2.52 0.01
N HIS A 80 1.62 2.24 1.31
CA HIS A 80 2.35 2.98 2.33
C HIS A 80 3.85 2.66 2.39
N ALA A 81 4.62 3.61 2.91
CA ALA A 81 6.01 3.40 3.30
C ALA A 81 6.11 2.52 4.56
N GLY A 82 7.28 1.93 4.77
CA GLY A 82 7.54 1.05 5.90
C GLY A 82 8.57 -0.04 5.61
N ALA A 83 9.38 0.12 4.56
CA ALA A 83 10.43 -0.82 4.18
C ALA A 83 9.93 -2.27 3.99
N PHE A 84 8.66 -2.43 3.60
CA PHE A 84 7.91 -3.70 3.55
C PHE A 84 7.73 -4.42 4.90
N CYS A 85 8.16 -3.84 6.02
CA CYS A 85 8.20 -4.51 7.32
C CYS A 85 7.27 -3.89 8.36
N VAL A 86 6.97 -2.59 8.25
CA VAL A 86 6.24 -1.82 9.27
C VAL A 86 5.19 -0.89 8.66
N GLU A 87 4.45 -0.21 9.54
CA GLU A 87 3.29 0.64 9.24
C GLU A 87 2.10 -0.12 8.64
N SER A 88 0.99 0.60 8.47
CA SER A 88 -0.27 0.09 7.92
C SER A 88 -1.12 1.28 7.44
N PRO A 89 -2.08 1.12 6.50
CA PRO A 89 -3.12 2.11 6.22
C PRO A 89 -3.86 2.64 7.46
N PHE A 90 -3.89 1.87 8.55
CA PHE A 90 -4.59 2.25 9.79
C PHE A 90 -3.69 3.03 10.75
N SER A 91 -2.41 3.18 10.44
CA SER A 91 -1.45 3.92 11.25
C SER A 91 -1.69 5.43 11.22
N PHE A 92 -1.32 6.12 12.30
CA PHE A 92 -1.52 7.57 12.43
C PHE A 92 -0.86 8.37 11.30
N PHE A 93 0.41 8.08 10.95
CA PHE A 93 1.10 8.85 9.91
C PHE A 93 0.54 8.56 8.51
N CYS A 94 0.25 7.30 8.17
CA CYS A 94 -0.38 6.97 6.88
C CYS A 94 -1.77 7.59 6.76
N HIS A 95 -2.60 7.48 7.81
CA HIS A 95 -3.93 8.05 7.85
C HIS A 95 -3.92 9.57 7.71
N ARG A 96 -3.04 10.25 8.46
CA ARG A 96 -2.89 11.72 8.38
C ARG A 96 -2.46 12.16 6.98
N TYR A 97 -1.48 11.48 6.38
CA TYR A 97 -1.00 11.80 5.04
C TYR A 97 -2.12 11.66 4.00
N LEU A 98 -2.88 10.57 4.04
CA LEU A 98 -3.96 10.35 3.06
C LEU A 98 -5.18 11.23 3.27
N ASN A 99 -5.50 11.67 4.49
CA ASN A 99 -6.50 12.73 4.67
C ASN A 99 -6.10 14.02 3.93
N LEU A 100 -4.84 14.45 4.08
CA LEU A 100 -4.34 15.65 3.39
C LEU A 100 -4.34 15.44 1.87
N LEU A 101 -3.78 14.33 1.39
CA LEU A 101 -3.69 14.05 -0.04
C LEU A 101 -5.06 13.94 -0.70
N ALA A 102 -6.01 13.22 -0.08
CA ALA A 102 -7.37 13.07 -0.61
C ALA A 102 -8.09 14.43 -0.70
N SER A 103 -7.95 15.26 0.33
CA SER A 103 -8.57 16.60 0.41
C SER A 103 -7.97 17.58 -0.62
N GLU A 104 -6.64 17.68 -0.68
CA GLU A 104 -5.95 18.63 -1.56
C GLU A 104 -6.08 18.26 -3.04
N ALA A 105 -5.98 16.96 -3.36
CA ALA A 105 -6.06 16.49 -4.74
C ALA A 105 -7.49 16.22 -5.22
N ASN A 106 -8.49 16.25 -4.33
CA ASN A 106 -9.88 15.89 -4.62
C ASN A 106 -10.01 14.49 -5.26
N ILE A 107 -9.43 13.49 -4.59
CA ILE A 107 -9.39 12.11 -5.06
C ILE A 107 -9.98 11.15 -4.02
N ILE A 108 -10.55 10.04 -4.50
CA ILE A 108 -10.79 8.88 -3.64
C ILE A 108 -9.47 8.13 -3.48
N ALA A 109 -8.97 7.99 -2.27
CA ALA A 109 -7.75 7.22 -2.01
C ALA A 109 -8.10 5.87 -1.36
N ILE A 110 -7.46 4.80 -1.80
CA ILE A 110 -7.58 3.44 -1.25
C ILE A 110 -6.19 3.01 -0.78
N SER A 111 -5.98 2.98 0.53
CA SER A 111 -4.71 2.60 1.13
C SER A 111 -4.70 1.11 1.47
N VAL A 112 -3.86 0.35 0.78
CA VAL A 112 -3.84 -1.13 0.87
C VAL A 112 -3.06 -1.60 2.11
N ASP A 113 -3.63 -2.54 2.86
CA ASP A 113 -3.01 -3.24 3.98
C ASP A 113 -2.31 -4.51 3.45
N PHE A 114 -1.24 -4.31 2.67
CA PHE A 114 -0.52 -5.43 2.06
C PHE A 114 0.28 -6.21 3.09
N ARG A 115 0.50 -7.50 2.84
CA ARG A 115 1.24 -8.37 3.74
C ARG A 115 2.70 -7.94 3.89
N LEU A 116 3.17 -7.95 5.14
CA LEU A 116 4.49 -7.48 5.53
C LEU A 116 5.50 -8.62 5.68
N LEU A 117 6.77 -8.27 5.54
CA LEU A 117 7.89 -9.13 5.89
C LEU A 117 8.19 -9.08 7.39
N PRO A 118 8.81 -10.14 7.94
CA PRO A 118 9.19 -11.40 7.28
C PRO A 118 8.08 -12.46 7.21
N GLU A 119 6.90 -12.23 7.81
CA GLU A 119 5.80 -13.21 7.81
C GLU A 119 5.40 -13.63 6.39
N HIS A 120 5.45 -12.67 5.45
CA HIS A 120 5.12 -12.87 4.05
C HIS A 120 6.20 -12.25 3.16
N PRO A 121 7.24 -13.02 2.77
CA PRO A 121 8.27 -12.57 1.85
C PRO A 121 7.70 -12.09 0.51
N LEU A 122 8.48 -11.26 -0.21
CA LEU A 122 8.16 -10.95 -1.60
C LEU A 122 8.07 -12.25 -2.43
N PRO A 123 7.09 -12.36 -3.36
CA PRO A 123 6.31 -11.28 -3.96
C PRO A 123 4.94 -11.00 -3.30
N ALA A 124 4.68 -11.43 -2.05
CA ALA A 124 3.36 -11.32 -1.42
C ALA A 124 2.73 -9.91 -1.51
N ALA A 125 3.49 -8.86 -1.17
CA ALA A 125 3.02 -7.47 -1.27
C ALA A 125 2.70 -7.03 -2.70
N TYR A 126 3.40 -7.56 -3.72
CA TYR A 126 3.11 -7.27 -5.12
C TYR A 126 1.82 -7.97 -5.58
N GLU A 127 1.59 -9.20 -5.14
CA GLU A 127 0.35 -9.92 -5.42
C GLU A 127 -0.86 -9.27 -4.73
N ASP A 128 -0.68 -8.76 -3.51
CA ASP A 128 -1.70 -8.00 -2.81
C ASP A 128 -2.03 -6.69 -3.54
N GLY A 129 -1.01 -6.00 -4.06
CA GLY A 129 -1.20 -4.82 -4.90
C GLY A 129 -1.94 -5.13 -6.20
N TRP A 130 -1.61 -6.24 -6.85
CA TRP A 130 -2.29 -6.66 -8.07
C TRP A 130 -3.75 -7.06 -7.82
N THR A 131 -3.99 -7.83 -6.77
CA THR A 131 -5.34 -8.21 -6.31
C THR A 131 -6.19 -6.97 -6.02
N SER A 132 -5.60 -5.96 -5.37
CA SER A 132 -6.28 -4.69 -5.09
C SER A 132 -6.64 -3.92 -6.36
N LEU A 133 -5.75 -3.92 -7.36
CA LEU A 133 -6.02 -3.26 -8.64
C LEU A 133 -7.09 -3.99 -9.46
N GLN A 134 -7.09 -5.33 -9.45
CA GLN A 134 -8.15 -6.14 -10.04
C GLN A 134 -9.49 -5.89 -9.35
N TRP A 135 -9.50 -5.74 -8.02
CA TRP A 135 -10.69 -5.40 -7.25
C TRP A 135 -11.23 -4.00 -7.62
N VAL A 136 -10.38 -2.98 -7.78
CA VAL A 136 -10.82 -1.68 -8.30
C VAL A 136 -11.44 -1.84 -9.69
N ALA A 137 -10.79 -2.57 -10.59
CA ALA A 137 -11.27 -2.79 -11.94
C ALA A 137 -12.59 -3.56 -12.02
N SER A 138 -12.87 -4.49 -11.09
CA SER A 138 -14.11 -5.27 -11.10
C SER A 138 -15.37 -4.43 -10.86
N HIS A 139 -15.25 -3.24 -10.25
CA HIS A 139 -16.37 -2.32 -10.04
C HIS A 139 -16.96 -1.75 -11.33
N THR A 140 -16.21 -1.83 -12.43
CA THR A 140 -16.69 -1.42 -13.76
C THR A 140 -17.52 -2.51 -14.45
N SER A 141 -17.63 -3.72 -13.85
CA SER A 141 -18.41 -4.81 -14.44
C SER A 141 -19.90 -4.57 -14.28
N ASN A 142 -20.61 -4.63 -15.42
CA ASN A 142 -22.07 -4.66 -15.45
C ASN A 142 -22.64 -6.08 -15.36
N ASP A 143 -21.82 -7.10 -15.14
CA ASP A 143 -22.28 -8.48 -15.03
C ASP A 143 -23.09 -8.69 -13.72
N PRO A 144 -24.41 -8.90 -13.81
CA PRO A 144 -25.26 -9.14 -12.64
C PRO A 144 -25.12 -10.55 -12.07
N THR A 145 -24.35 -11.43 -12.71
CA THR A 145 -24.07 -12.80 -12.23
C THR A 145 -22.83 -12.87 -11.34
N ASN A 146 -22.00 -11.82 -11.33
CA ASN A 146 -20.81 -11.75 -10.50
C ASN A 146 -21.13 -11.23 -9.08
N ASN A 147 -22.02 -11.97 -8.39
CA ASN A 147 -22.50 -11.65 -7.03
C ASN A 147 -21.49 -11.96 -5.91
N ASN A 148 -20.30 -12.46 -6.26
CA ASN A 148 -19.26 -12.84 -5.31
C ASN A 148 -18.28 -11.70 -4.99
N ILE A 149 -18.41 -10.53 -5.62
CA ILE A 149 -17.58 -9.36 -5.35
C ILE A 149 -18.42 -8.34 -4.60
N GLU A 150 -18.08 -8.12 -3.33
CA GLU A 150 -18.67 -7.04 -2.54
C GLU A 150 -18.30 -5.70 -3.19
N ARG A 151 -19.31 -5.02 -3.75
CA ARG A 151 -19.11 -3.76 -4.47
C ARG A 151 -19.05 -2.61 -3.46
N GLU A 152 -18.00 -1.79 -3.56
CA GLU A 152 -17.80 -0.62 -2.71
C GLU A 152 -18.55 0.59 -3.28
N SER A 153 -19.58 1.02 -2.54
CA SER A 153 -20.48 2.11 -2.95
C SER A 153 -19.76 3.43 -3.19
N TRP A 154 -18.71 3.79 -2.43
CA TRP A 154 -17.99 5.04 -2.64
C TRP A 154 -17.31 5.10 -4.01
N LEU A 155 -16.81 3.96 -4.51
CA LEU A 155 -16.24 3.88 -5.85
C LEU A 155 -17.32 3.95 -6.93
N LEU A 156 -18.44 3.24 -6.74
CA LEU A 156 -19.54 3.25 -7.70
C LEU A 156 -20.22 4.62 -7.80
N ASP A 157 -20.44 5.27 -6.67
CA ASP A 157 -21.20 6.51 -6.57
C ASP A 157 -20.35 7.72 -6.92
N TYR A 158 -19.06 7.73 -6.54
CA TYR A 158 -18.21 8.92 -6.65
C TYR A 158 -16.94 8.73 -7.49
N GLY A 159 -16.53 7.51 -7.85
CA GLY A 159 -15.30 7.26 -8.59
C GLY A 159 -15.38 7.46 -10.11
N ASP A 160 -14.34 8.05 -10.70
CA ASP A 160 -14.09 8.14 -12.15
C ASP A 160 -13.10 7.04 -12.57
N PHE A 161 -13.63 5.93 -13.07
CA PHE A 161 -12.81 4.80 -13.53
C PHE A 161 -11.99 5.09 -14.80
N ASN A 162 -12.16 6.24 -15.45
CA ASN A 162 -11.25 6.70 -16.51
C ASN A 162 -10.02 7.41 -15.95
N LYS A 163 -9.99 7.69 -14.64
CA LYS A 163 -8.92 8.40 -13.93
C LYS A 163 -8.45 7.59 -12.73
N VAL A 164 -7.95 6.39 -12.98
CA VAL A 164 -7.33 5.54 -11.97
C VAL A 164 -5.82 5.77 -11.94
N TYR A 165 -5.30 6.06 -10.75
CA TYR A 165 -3.89 6.23 -10.46
C TYR A 165 -3.44 5.16 -9.47
N ILE A 166 -2.16 4.80 -9.54
CA ILE A 166 -1.49 4.00 -8.53
C ILE A 166 -0.37 4.84 -7.89
N GLY A 167 -0.04 4.61 -6.62
CA GLY A 167 1.03 5.37 -6.01
C GLY A 167 1.51 4.83 -4.68
N GLY A 168 2.64 5.34 -4.21
CA GLY A 168 3.15 5.01 -2.90
C GLY A 168 4.44 5.72 -2.57
N ASP A 169 4.93 5.48 -1.36
CA ASP A 169 6.15 6.07 -0.81
C ASP A 169 7.18 4.99 -0.49
N VAL A 170 8.46 5.23 -0.81
CA VAL A 170 9.56 4.32 -0.49
C VAL A 170 9.33 2.91 -1.09
N ASN A 171 9.05 1.90 -0.27
CA ASN A 171 8.69 0.57 -0.75
C ASN A 171 7.33 0.54 -1.46
N GLY A 172 6.39 1.41 -1.08
CA GLY A 172 5.12 1.55 -1.76
C GLY A 172 5.27 2.04 -3.20
N ALA A 173 6.23 2.92 -3.45
CA ALA A 173 6.61 3.33 -4.81
C ALA A 173 7.30 2.18 -5.58
N ASN A 174 8.03 1.29 -4.91
CA ASN A 174 8.55 0.07 -5.51
C ASN A 174 7.42 -0.90 -5.91
N ILE A 175 6.39 -1.10 -5.06
CA ILE A 175 5.18 -1.85 -5.41
C ILE A 175 4.50 -1.21 -6.63
N THR A 176 4.30 0.11 -6.58
CA THR A 176 3.70 0.89 -7.68
C THR A 176 4.42 0.66 -9.01
N HIS A 177 5.76 0.71 -9.01
CA HIS A 177 6.57 0.43 -10.19
C HIS A 177 6.30 -0.97 -10.76
N ASN A 178 6.35 -2.01 -9.92
CA ASN A 178 6.15 -3.39 -10.35
C ASN A 178 4.72 -3.61 -10.89
N LEU A 179 3.71 -2.98 -10.29
CA LEU A 179 2.33 -3.02 -10.80
C LEU A 179 2.19 -2.33 -12.16
N ALA A 180 2.85 -1.19 -12.36
CA ALA A 180 2.84 -0.50 -13.65
C ALA A 180 3.45 -1.36 -14.77
N ILE A 181 4.56 -2.05 -14.49
CA ILE A 181 5.18 -3.00 -15.43
C ILE A 181 4.23 -4.18 -15.70
N ARG A 182 3.66 -4.80 -14.66
CA ARG A 182 2.73 -5.92 -14.80
C ARG A 182 1.51 -5.54 -15.65
N ALA A 183 0.92 -4.37 -15.41
CA ALA A 183 -0.22 -3.86 -16.18
C ALA A 183 0.09 -3.61 -17.67
N GLY A 184 1.37 -3.49 -18.05
CA GLY A 184 1.80 -3.42 -19.45
C GLY A 184 1.73 -4.77 -20.18
N THR A 185 1.63 -5.88 -19.44
CA THR A 185 1.64 -7.24 -19.98
C THR A 185 0.40 -8.06 -19.63
N GLU A 186 -0.26 -7.75 -18.51
CA GLU A 186 -1.48 -8.39 -18.03
C GLU A 186 -2.62 -7.36 -18.04
N ALA A 187 -3.70 -7.65 -18.78
CA ALA A 187 -4.84 -6.76 -18.86
C ALA A 187 -5.66 -6.78 -17.56
N LEU A 188 -6.07 -5.60 -17.10
CA LEU A 188 -7.01 -5.47 -15.99
C LEU A 188 -8.44 -5.83 -16.42
N PRO A 189 -9.29 -6.31 -15.49
CA PRO A 189 -10.70 -6.55 -15.74
C PRO A 189 -11.37 -5.37 -16.44
N ASN A 190 -12.27 -5.68 -17.38
CA ASN A 190 -13.04 -4.70 -18.15
C ASN A 190 -12.19 -3.64 -18.88
N ASN A 191 -10.93 -3.97 -19.20
CA ASN A 191 -9.98 -3.07 -19.86
C ASN A 191 -9.71 -1.76 -19.10
N LEU A 192 -9.84 -1.76 -17.76
CA LEU A 192 -9.47 -0.61 -16.95
C LEU A 192 -8.03 -0.17 -17.24
N LYS A 193 -7.80 1.14 -17.34
CA LYS A 193 -6.50 1.73 -17.61
C LYS A 193 -5.99 2.51 -16.40
N ILE A 194 -4.71 2.33 -16.12
CA ILE A 194 -3.97 3.19 -15.19
C ILE A 194 -3.62 4.46 -15.96
N LEU A 195 -4.13 5.61 -15.52
CA LEU A 195 -3.89 6.91 -16.14
C LEU A 195 -2.53 7.50 -15.73
N GLY A 196 -2.07 7.21 -14.52
CA GLY A 196 -0.77 7.68 -14.04
C GLY A 196 -0.28 6.94 -12.80
N ALA A 197 0.99 7.14 -12.47
CA ALA A 197 1.63 6.56 -11.30
C ALA A 197 2.38 7.64 -10.50
N LEU A 198 2.25 7.60 -9.17
CA LEU A 198 2.98 8.44 -8.24
C LEU A 198 4.07 7.62 -7.53
N LEU A 199 5.34 7.90 -7.85
CA LEU A 199 6.49 7.23 -7.23
C LEU A 199 7.21 8.23 -6.31
N CYS A 200 6.84 8.27 -5.04
CA CYS A 200 7.52 9.11 -4.05
C CYS A 200 8.72 8.35 -3.48
N THR A 201 9.92 8.92 -3.66
CA THR A 201 11.19 8.39 -3.12
C THR A 201 11.36 6.87 -3.30
N PRO A 202 11.22 6.33 -4.54
CA PRO A 202 11.12 4.90 -4.76
C PRO A 202 12.33 4.13 -4.23
N PHE A 203 12.05 3.08 -3.46
CA PHE A 203 13.07 2.20 -2.93
C PHE A 203 13.55 1.22 -4.01
N PHE A 204 14.57 1.65 -4.76
CA PHE A 204 15.35 0.82 -5.66
C PHE A 204 16.77 0.70 -5.14
N TRP A 205 17.31 -0.51 -5.14
CA TRP A 205 18.66 -0.75 -4.67
C TRP A 205 19.31 -1.89 -5.46
N GLY A 206 20.62 -2.04 -5.32
CA GLY A 206 21.40 -3.09 -5.96
C GLY A 206 22.61 -3.49 -5.13
N SER A 207 23.32 -4.52 -5.58
CA SER A 207 24.51 -5.05 -4.90
C SER A 207 25.76 -4.18 -5.06
N LYS A 208 25.73 -3.17 -5.95
CA LYS A 208 26.85 -2.25 -6.18
C LYS A 208 26.34 -0.80 -6.11
N PRO A 209 27.10 0.11 -5.48
CA PRO A 209 26.73 1.51 -5.44
C PRO A 209 26.71 2.11 -6.84
N ILE A 210 25.74 3.00 -7.08
CA ILE A 210 25.61 3.74 -8.34
C ILE A 210 25.62 5.26 -8.12
N GLY A 211 26.16 6.00 -9.08
CA GLY A 211 26.13 7.46 -9.08
C GLY A 211 26.80 8.07 -7.85
N SER A 212 26.02 8.78 -7.03
CA SER A 212 26.47 9.47 -5.82
C SER A 212 26.31 8.65 -4.54
N GLU A 213 25.98 7.35 -4.65
CA GLU A 213 25.88 6.48 -3.49
C GLU A 213 27.27 6.31 -2.83
N PRO A 214 27.34 6.37 -1.49
CA PRO A 214 28.60 6.18 -0.78
C PRO A 214 29.14 4.78 -1.04
N VAL A 215 30.44 4.70 -1.34
CA VAL A 215 31.17 3.43 -1.52
C VAL A 215 31.62 2.90 -0.16
N ASP A 216 32.14 3.77 0.70
CA ASP A 216 32.53 3.41 2.06
C ASP A 216 31.29 3.16 2.92
N GLU A 217 31.32 2.08 3.72
CA GLU A 217 30.22 1.65 4.59
C GLU A 217 28.88 1.42 3.89
N HIS A 218 28.87 1.29 2.56
CA HIS A 218 27.66 1.06 1.77
C HIS A 218 26.83 -0.11 2.32
N GLU A 219 27.51 -1.22 2.61
CA GLU A 219 26.98 -2.48 3.18
C GLU A 219 26.37 -2.31 4.59
N ASN A 220 26.72 -1.25 5.30
CA ASN A 220 26.23 -0.97 6.64
C ASN A 220 25.01 -0.04 6.66
N SER A 221 24.67 0.59 5.54
CA SER A 221 23.52 1.49 5.44
C SER A 221 22.21 0.77 5.77
N LEU A 222 21.24 1.50 6.32
CA LEU A 222 19.92 0.90 6.58
C LEU A 222 19.25 0.43 5.28
N ALA A 223 19.44 1.18 4.19
CA ALA A 223 18.89 0.86 2.88
C ALA A 223 19.36 -0.52 2.37
N ILE A 224 20.66 -0.80 2.38
CA ILE A 224 21.17 -2.12 1.94
C ILE A 224 20.77 -3.24 2.91
N LYS A 225 20.72 -2.96 4.22
CA LYS A 225 20.29 -3.95 5.22
C LYS A 225 18.83 -4.33 5.00
N VAL A 226 17.97 -3.35 4.72
CA VAL A 226 16.58 -3.58 4.30
C VAL A 226 16.57 -4.36 2.99
N TRP A 227 17.34 -3.94 1.98
CA TRP A 227 17.38 -4.60 0.68
C TRP A 227 17.75 -6.08 0.79
N ASN A 228 18.83 -6.40 1.47
CA ASN A 228 19.28 -7.78 1.73
C ASN A 228 18.31 -8.55 2.63
N PHE A 229 17.50 -7.86 3.44
CA PHE A 229 16.45 -8.49 4.22
C PHE A 229 15.24 -8.86 3.36
N VAL A 230 14.78 -7.95 2.50
CA VAL A 230 13.58 -8.14 1.67
C VAL A 230 13.84 -8.99 0.44
N TYR A 231 15.08 -9.00 -0.05
CA TYR A 231 15.52 -9.75 -1.22
C TYR A 231 16.88 -10.41 -0.94
N PRO A 232 16.93 -11.48 -0.12
CA PRO A 232 18.19 -12.07 0.34
C PRO A 232 19.02 -12.76 -0.75
N ASN A 233 18.44 -13.00 -1.93
CA ASN A 233 19.11 -13.60 -3.08
C ASN A 233 19.56 -12.55 -4.12
N ALA A 234 19.59 -11.25 -3.76
CA ALA A 234 20.02 -10.16 -4.64
C ALA A 234 21.48 -10.27 -5.12
#